data_AF-A0A0G1E2U9-F1
#
_entry.id   AF-A0A0G1E2U9-F1
#
_cell.length_a   1.000
_cell.length_b   1.000
_cell.length_c   1.000
_cell.angle_alpha   90.00
_cell.angle_beta   90.00
_cell.angle_gamma   90.00
#
_symmetry.space_group_name_H-M   'P 1'
#
loop_
_entity.id
_entity.type
_entity.pdbx_description
1 polymer ?
#
loop_
_entity_poly.entity_id
_entity_poly.type
_entity_poly.pdbx_seq_one_letter_code
_entity_poly.pdbx_strand_id
1 'polypeptide(L)'
;MSPENPTNPNDNQLFTVPADEFKANYRPLTPEELTELGLTNPESTPLSPETLTQHDAFISDTFKSWTQAIPTEQIQATLEDLTTKDYPTLEKDIDTTKAGEYTLNPETQTLDFETATIFIPDLSAFNGKKLSEVAEHLISTYSDKYYFPGIEYWHWLCAHKNLADLPADPQFNTLKQELTDNYCFLFGSTLRYSNGHWYVPCVLWVGSKWNRNADWLGNSWYSDYRVVLLER
;
A
#
# COMPACT_ATOMS: atom_id res chain seq x y z
N MET A 1 -29.80 -24.87 -52.46
CA MET A 1 -28.43 -25.27 -52.07
C MET A 1 -28.06 -24.43 -50.86
N SER A 2 -28.18 -25.02 -49.68
CA SER A 2 -27.72 -24.41 -48.43
C SER A 2 -26.32 -24.95 -48.13
N PRO A 3 -25.37 -24.13 -47.65
CA PRO A 3 -24.07 -24.64 -47.27
C PRO A 3 -24.20 -25.42 -45.96
N GLU A 4 -23.67 -26.64 -45.95
CA GLU A 4 -23.49 -27.42 -44.72
C GLU A 4 -22.38 -26.77 -43.89
N ASN A 5 -22.71 -26.41 -42.64
CA ASN A 5 -21.69 -26.06 -41.66
C ASN A 5 -21.00 -27.35 -41.20
N PRO A 6 -19.66 -27.43 -41.21
CA PRO A 6 -18.96 -28.55 -40.59
C PRO A 6 -19.16 -28.46 -39.08
N THR A 7 -19.84 -29.45 -38.51
CA THR A 7 -19.89 -29.66 -37.06
C THR A 7 -18.51 -30.11 -36.58
N ASN A 8 -17.78 -29.21 -35.92
CA ASN A 8 -16.55 -29.55 -35.21
C ASN A 8 -16.93 -30.32 -33.93
N PRO A 9 -16.45 -31.56 -33.68
CA PRO A 9 -16.91 -32.36 -32.55
C PRO A 9 -16.39 -31.91 -31.17
N ASN A 10 -15.70 -30.78 -31.06
CA ASN A 10 -14.83 -30.48 -29.92
C ASN A 10 -15.02 -29.08 -29.29
N ASP A 11 -16.19 -28.46 -29.43
CA ASP A 11 -16.43 -27.08 -28.94
C ASP A 11 -16.54 -26.93 -27.40
N ASN A 12 -16.12 -27.92 -26.60
CA ASN A 12 -16.16 -27.82 -25.13
C ASN A 12 -14.92 -28.36 -24.39
N GLN A 13 -13.77 -28.48 -25.07
CA GLN A 13 -12.50 -28.66 -24.34
C GLN A 13 -11.90 -27.29 -24.02
N LEU A 14 -12.14 -26.80 -22.81
CA LEU A 14 -11.25 -25.82 -22.19
C LEU A 14 -9.84 -26.42 -22.22
N PHE A 15 -8.94 -25.81 -23.00
CA PHE A 15 -7.54 -26.20 -23.07
C PHE A 15 -6.91 -25.91 -21.70
N THR A 16 -6.78 -26.93 -20.85
CA THR A 16 -5.98 -26.83 -19.64
C THR A 16 -4.54 -27.20 -19.99
N VAL A 17 -3.68 -26.20 -20.17
CA VAL A 17 -2.23 -26.42 -20.19
C VAL A 17 -1.79 -26.68 -18.73
N PRO A 18 -1.11 -27.79 -18.44
CA PRO A 18 -0.53 -28.03 -17.12
C PRO A 18 0.35 -26.85 -16.69
N ALA A 19 0.28 -26.43 -15.42
CA ALA A 19 1.00 -25.24 -14.93
C ALA A 19 2.52 -25.32 -15.17
N ASP A 20 3.10 -26.51 -15.09
CA ASP A 20 4.53 -26.73 -15.34
C ASP A 20 4.89 -26.58 -16.83
N GLU A 21 4.00 -27.03 -17.72
CA GLU A 21 4.14 -26.87 -19.17
C GLU A 21 3.91 -25.40 -19.59
N PHE A 22 3.00 -24.70 -18.89
CA PHE A 22 2.79 -23.28 -19.09
C PHE A 22 4.03 -22.47 -18.70
N LYS A 23 4.61 -22.73 -17.51
CA LYS A 23 5.84 -22.05 -17.06
C LYS A 23 7.06 -22.37 -17.91
N ALA A 24 7.13 -23.57 -18.50
CA ALA A 24 8.26 -23.97 -19.35
C ALA A 24 8.24 -23.32 -20.73
N ASN A 25 7.04 -23.01 -21.27
CA ASN A 25 6.88 -22.58 -22.65
C ASN A 25 6.42 -21.12 -22.80
N TYR A 26 5.93 -20.50 -21.73
CA TYR A 26 5.39 -19.14 -21.78
C TYR A 26 6.10 -18.29 -20.72
N ARG A 27 6.58 -17.12 -21.15
CA ARG A 27 7.08 -16.07 -20.26
C ARG A 27 6.07 -14.92 -20.24
N PRO A 28 5.97 -14.17 -19.12
CA PRO A 28 5.29 -12.89 -19.13
C PRO A 28 5.89 -11.98 -20.22
N LEU A 29 5.02 -11.22 -20.89
CA LEU A 29 5.45 -10.19 -21.83
C LEU A 29 6.17 -9.07 -21.07
N THR A 30 7.20 -8.49 -21.69
CA THR A 30 7.84 -7.30 -21.12
C THR A 30 6.93 -6.06 -21.28
N PRO A 31 7.15 -5.00 -20.49
CA PRO A 31 6.41 -3.74 -20.64
C PRO A 31 6.48 -3.16 -22.06
N GLU A 32 7.62 -3.32 -22.75
CA GLU A 32 7.80 -2.91 -24.14
C GLU A 32 6.94 -3.74 -25.10
N GLU A 33 6.91 -5.07 -24.91
CA GLU A 33 6.11 -5.99 -25.75
C GLU A 33 4.60 -5.77 -25.57
N LEU A 34 4.16 -5.42 -24.36
CA LEU A 34 2.77 -5.03 -24.09
C LEU A 34 2.42 -3.71 -24.79
N THR A 35 3.32 -2.73 -24.74
CA THR A 35 3.17 -1.43 -25.40
C THR A 35 3.07 -1.56 -26.92
N GLU A 36 3.88 -2.43 -27.54
CA GLU A 36 3.80 -2.73 -28.98
C GLU A 36 2.45 -3.34 -29.39
N LEU A 37 1.79 -4.07 -28.48
CA LEU A 37 0.46 -4.66 -28.68
C LEU A 37 -0.69 -3.69 -28.38
N GLY A 38 -0.41 -2.43 -28.01
CA GLY A 38 -1.43 -1.47 -27.59
C GLY A 38 -2.13 -1.86 -26.28
N LEU A 39 -1.53 -2.78 -25.52
CA LEU A 39 -1.99 -3.22 -24.21
C LEU A 39 -1.13 -2.50 -23.17
N THR A 40 -1.73 -1.63 -22.37
CA THR A 40 -1.03 -1.09 -21.19
C THR A 40 -0.93 -2.20 -20.15
N ASN A 41 0.27 -2.40 -19.59
CA ASN A 41 0.41 -3.24 -18.42
C ASN A 41 -0.53 -2.69 -17.32
N PRO A 42 -1.50 -3.45 -16.80
CA PRO A 42 -2.39 -2.95 -15.76
C PRO A 42 -1.64 -2.53 -14.49
N GLU A 43 -0.42 -3.05 -14.30
CA GLU A 43 0.47 -2.78 -13.16
C GLU A 43 1.33 -1.51 -13.29
N SER A 44 1.18 -0.70 -14.34
CA SER A 44 2.06 0.47 -14.53
C SER A 44 1.35 1.63 -15.20
N THR A 45 0.15 1.97 -14.73
CA THR A 45 -0.39 3.30 -15.06
C THR A 45 0.40 4.31 -14.24
N PRO A 46 1.19 5.22 -14.86
CA PRO A 46 1.85 6.27 -14.11
C PRO A 46 0.77 7.11 -13.39
N LEU A 47 0.99 7.37 -12.10
CA LEU A 47 0.11 8.23 -11.31
C LEU A 47 -0.13 9.54 -12.04
N SER A 48 -1.39 9.99 -12.07
CA SER A 48 -1.71 11.27 -12.69
C SER A 48 -0.99 12.40 -11.93
N PRO A 49 -0.54 13.47 -12.61
CA PRO A 49 0.06 14.63 -11.93
C PRO A 49 -0.86 15.25 -10.87
N GLU A 50 -2.17 15.18 -11.08
CA GLU A 50 -3.17 15.65 -10.12
C GLU A 50 -3.16 14.82 -8.85
N THR A 51 -3.16 13.49 -8.97
CA THR A 51 -3.10 12.57 -7.83
C THR A 51 -1.82 12.77 -7.01
N LEU A 52 -0.66 12.90 -7.68
CA LEU A 52 0.61 13.20 -7.02
C LEU A 52 0.54 14.54 -6.25
N THR A 53 -0.01 15.59 -6.87
CA THR A 53 -0.18 16.90 -6.23
C THR A 53 -1.06 16.81 -4.98
N GLN A 54 -2.11 15.98 -5.01
CA GLN A 54 -2.98 15.75 -3.87
C GLN A 54 -2.24 15.05 -2.71
N HIS A 55 -1.42 14.03 -3.00
CA HIS A 55 -0.59 13.39 -1.98
C HIS A 55 0.47 14.33 -1.42
N ASP A 56 1.15 15.12 -2.27
CA ASP A 56 2.14 16.12 -1.81
C ASP A 56 1.50 17.15 -0.88
N ALA A 57 0.31 17.65 -1.22
CA ALA A 57 -0.43 18.58 -0.38
C ALA A 57 -0.81 17.94 0.97
N PHE A 58 -1.29 16.70 0.96
CA PHE A 58 -1.64 15.96 2.17
C PHE A 58 -0.42 15.72 3.08
N ILE A 59 0.72 15.33 2.51
CA ILE A 59 1.97 15.12 3.26
C ILE A 59 2.54 16.44 3.78
N SER A 60 2.52 17.50 2.97
CA SER A 60 2.90 18.86 3.40
C SER A 60 2.07 19.34 4.60
N ASP A 61 0.75 19.13 4.55
CA ASP A 61 -0.16 19.47 5.65
C ASP A 61 0.08 18.59 6.89
N THR A 62 0.38 17.32 6.67
CA THR A 62 0.71 16.37 7.75
C THR A 62 1.95 16.81 8.52
N PHE A 63 3.05 17.13 7.83
CA PHE A 63 4.26 17.64 8.49
C PHE A 63 3.99 18.95 9.27
N LYS A 64 3.22 19.88 8.69
CA LYS A 64 2.82 21.11 9.39
C LYS A 64 2.06 20.83 10.67
N SER A 65 1.19 19.81 10.67
CA SER A 65 0.44 19.40 11.86
C SER A 65 1.32 18.84 12.98
N TRP A 66 2.49 18.28 12.64
CA TRP A 66 3.53 17.86 13.58
C TRP A 66 4.44 19.01 14.02
N THR A 67 4.03 20.25 13.74
CA THR A 67 4.80 21.49 13.97
C THR A 67 6.11 21.56 13.19
N GLN A 68 6.20 20.80 12.10
CA GLN A 68 7.37 20.73 11.24
C GLN A 68 7.06 21.31 9.85
N ALA A 69 7.67 22.46 9.54
CA ALA A 69 7.59 22.98 8.18
C ALA A 69 8.67 22.31 7.33
N ILE A 70 8.26 21.39 6.46
CA ILE A 70 9.07 20.97 5.32
C ILE A 70 8.65 21.82 4.12
N PRO A 71 9.57 22.51 3.43
CA PRO A 71 9.26 23.27 2.23
C PRO A 71 8.59 22.39 1.18
N THR A 72 7.53 22.89 0.52
CA THR A 72 6.76 22.10 -0.44
C THR A 72 7.63 21.57 -1.59
N GLU A 73 8.66 22.30 -2.00
CA GLU A 73 9.62 21.89 -3.02
C GLU A 73 10.50 20.68 -2.63
N GLN A 74 10.58 20.36 -1.34
CA GLN A 74 11.28 19.18 -0.83
C GLN A 74 10.35 17.96 -0.69
N ILE A 75 9.03 18.17 -0.76
CA ILE A 75 8.06 17.07 -0.73
C ILE A 75 8.10 16.39 -2.09
N GLN A 76 8.52 15.12 -2.10
CA GLN A 76 8.71 14.36 -3.34
C GLN A 76 8.28 12.91 -3.15
N ALA A 77 7.32 12.49 -3.97
CA ALA A 77 6.89 11.11 -4.05
C ALA A 77 7.83 10.29 -4.93
N THR A 78 8.07 9.04 -4.54
CA THR A 78 8.60 8.01 -5.43
C THR A 78 7.66 6.82 -5.44
N LEU A 79 7.27 6.36 -6.64
CA LEU A 79 6.59 5.07 -6.78
C LEU A 79 7.60 3.96 -6.55
N GLU A 80 7.33 3.09 -5.58
CA GLU A 80 8.26 2.02 -5.22
C GLU A 80 7.49 0.75 -4.85
N ASP A 81 7.89 -0.37 -5.44
CA ASP A 81 7.40 -1.69 -5.06
C ASP A 81 7.98 -2.07 -3.69
N LEU A 82 7.12 -2.23 -2.70
CA LEU A 82 7.48 -2.57 -1.34
C LEU A 82 8.22 -3.91 -1.22
N THR A 83 7.98 -4.87 -2.11
CA THR A 83 8.64 -6.18 -2.08
C THR A 83 10.12 -6.10 -2.42
N THR A 84 10.55 -4.99 -3.03
CA THR A 84 11.95 -4.72 -3.36
C THR A 84 12.70 -3.94 -2.28
N LYS A 85 11.99 -3.44 -1.26
CA LYS A 85 12.58 -2.62 -0.19
C LYS A 85 13.40 -3.47 0.78
N ASP A 86 14.62 -3.02 1.05
CA ASP A 86 15.45 -3.51 2.14
C ASP A 86 15.25 -2.62 3.39
N TYR A 87 14.29 -3.01 4.24
CA TYR A 87 13.94 -2.25 5.44
C TYR A 87 15.07 -2.15 6.47
N PRO A 88 15.90 -3.19 6.73
CA PRO A 88 17.09 -3.05 7.57
C PRO A 88 18.12 -2.03 7.05
N THR A 89 18.24 -1.89 5.74
CA THR A 89 19.09 -0.85 5.12
C THR A 89 18.43 0.53 5.25
N LEU A 90 17.13 0.65 4.95
CA LEU A 90 16.38 1.90 5.13
C LEU A 90 16.39 2.40 6.59
N GLU A 91 16.33 1.50 7.58
CA GLU A 91 16.42 1.86 9.00
C GLU A 91 17.68 2.66 9.33
N LYS A 92 18.80 2.33 8.67
CA LYS A 92 20.14 2.91 8.88
C LYS A 92 20.46 4.06 7.92
N ASP A 93 19.66 4.22 6.87
CA ASP A 93 19.80 5.31 5.90
C ASP A 93 19.24 6.61 6.48
N ILE A 94 20.14 7.43 7.03
CA ILE A 94 19.80 8.70 7.69
C ILE A 94 20.38 9.86 6.88
N ASP A 95 19.51 10.67 6.30
CA ASP A 95 19.90 11.84 5.51
C ASP A 95 18.94 13.00 5.77
N THR A 96 19.38 14.00 6.52
CA THR A 96 18.58 15.18 6.86
C THR A 96 18.33 16.09 5.67
N THR A 97 19.11 15.98 4.60
CA THR A 97 18.94 16.79 3.38
C THR A 97 17.80 16.29 2.49
N LYS A 98 17.31 15.08 2.76
CA LYS A 98 16.23 14.39 2.05
C LYS A 98 14.88 14.44 2.76
N ALA A 99 14.76 15.27 3.79
CA ALA A 99 13.50 15.44 4.52
C ALA A 99 12.36 15.80 3.54
N GLY A 100 11.23 15.10 3.64
CA GLY A 100 10.10 15.28 2.71
C GLY A 100 10.00 14.24 1.60
N GLU A 101 11.03 13.42 1.38
CA GLU A 101 10.91 12.22 0.52
C GLU A 101 9.86 11.27 1.09
N TYR A 102 9.01 10.71 0.23
CA TYR A 102 8.09 9.65 0.61
C TYR A 102 7.83 8.69 -0.53
N THR A 103 7.29 7.52 -0.21
CA THR A 103 7.05 6.45 -1.18
C THR A 103 5.57 6.13 -1.28
N LEU A 104 5.13 5.82 -2.49
CA LEU A 104 3.77 5.40 -2.81
C LEU A 104 3.82 3.98 -3.36
N ASN A 105 2.94 3.10 -2.86
CA ASN A 105 2.81 1.75 -3.39
C ASN A 105 2.03 1.79 -4.71
N PRO A 106 2.65 1.47 -5.86
CA PRO A 106 1.94 1.51 -7.14
C PRO A 106 0.70 0.61 -7.19
N GLU A 107 0.69 -0.52 -6.47
CA GLU A 107 -0.40 -1.51 -6.54
C GLU A 107 -1.72 -1.01 -5.93
N THR A 108 -1.67 -0.03 -5.03
CA THR A 108 -2.84 0.41 -4.25
C THR A 108 -3.44 1.73 -4.72
N GLN A 109 -2.79 2.42 -5.66
CA GLN A 109 -3.16 3.78 -6.06
C GLN A 109 -4.55 3.90 -6.72
N THR A 110 -5.04 2.79 -7.29
CA THR A 110 -6.33 2.75 -8.02
C THR A 110 -7.37 1.87 -7.35
N LEU A 111 -7.13 1.40 -6.12
CA LEU A 111 -8.07 0.56 -5.41
C LEU A 111 -9.29 1.37 -4.93
N ASP A 112 -10.46 0.73 -4.96
CA ASP A 112 -11.66 1.26 -4.32
C ASP A 112 -11.69 0.83 -2.85
N PHE A 113 -11.28 1.74 -1.97
CA PHE A 113 -11.24 1.48 -0.54
C PHE A 113 -12.63 1.38 0.12
N GLU A 114 -13.71 1.80 -0.55
CA GLU A 114 -15.06 1.65 -0.01
C GLU A 114 -15.55 0.20 -0.02
N THR A 115 -15.00 -0.61 -0.94
CA THR A 115 -15.40 -1.99 -1.18
C THR A 115 -14.31 -3.02 -0.87
N ALA A 116 -13.07 -2.57 -0.61
CA ALA A 116 -11.94 -3.44 -0.30
C ALA A 116 -12.18 -4.29 0.96
N THR A 117 -11.80 -5.56 0.89
CA THR A 117 -11.87 -6.48 2.04
C THR A 117 -10.66 -6.31 2.94
N ILE A 118 -10.93 -6.06 4.23
CA ILE A 118 -9.90 -5.70 5.22
C ILE A 118 -9.41 -6.95 5.95
N PHE A 119 -8.09 -7.07 6.04
CA PHE A 119 -7.41 -8.05 6.87
C PHE A 119 -6.47 -7.36 7.87
N ILE A 120 -6.58 -7.74 9.14
CA ILE A 120 -5.73 -7.22 10.22
C ILE A 120 -4.99 -8.43 10.83
N PRO A 121 -3.69 -8.62 10.54
CA PRO A 121 -2.94 -9.74 11.08
C PRO A 121 -2.69 -9.59 12.59
N ASP A 122 -2.65 -10.72 13.30
CA ASP A 122 -2.19 -10.76 14.69
C ASP A 122 -0.66 -10.71 14.73
N LEU A 123 -0.12 -9.59 15.23
CA LEU A 123 1.31 -9.35 15.38
C LEU A 123 1.73 -9.29 16.86
N SER A 124 0.92 -9.83 17.78
CA SER A 124 1.23 -9.81 19.22
C SER A 124 2.60 -10.42 19.56
N ALA A 125 3.06 -11.41 18.79
CA ALA A 125 4.38 -12.02 18.92
C ALA A 125 5.55 -11.08 18.56
N PHE A 126 5.28 -9.94 17.90
CA PHE A 126 6.28 -8.95 17.52
C PHE A 126 6.45 -7.83 18.56
N ASN A 127 5.75 -7.85 19.69
CA ASN A 127 5.95 -6.85 20.74
C ASN A 127 7.43 -6.72 21.15
N GLY A 128 7.97 -5.51 21.05
CA GLY A 128 9.38 -5.18 21.28
C GLY A 128 10.30 -5.32 20.06
N LYS A 129 9.85 -5.94 18.96
CA LYS A 129 10.59 -6.03 17.70
C LYS A 129 10.59 -4.72 16.96
N LYS A 130 11.59 -4.46 16.12
CA LYS A 130 11.64 -3.22 15.34
C LYS A 130 10.57 -3.19 14.26
N LEU A 131 10.12 -2.00 13.88
CA LEU A 131 9.23 -1.81 12.74
C LEU A 131 9.83 -2.33 11.42
N SER A 132 11.16 -2.25 11.24
CA SER A 132 11.87 -2.88 10.11
C SER A 132 11.70 -4.41 10.07
N GLU A 133 11.83 -5.09 11.22
CA GLU A 133 11.60 -6.54 11.33
C GLU A 133 10.13 -6.91 11.06
N VAL A 134 9.19 -6.08 11.53
CA VAL A 134 7.76 -6.25 11.26
C VAL A 134 7.47 -6.12 9.77
N ALA A 135 8.05 -5.12 9.09
CA ALA A 135 7.89 -4.94 7.64
C ALA A 135 8.37 -6.17 6.87
N GLU A 136 9.57 -6.68 7.16
CA GLU A 136 10.10 -7.89 6.50
C GLU A 136 9.20 -9.10 6.71
N HIS A 137 8.69 -9.29 7.94
CA HIS A 137 7.75 -10.37 8.22
C HIS A 137 6.45 -10.22 7.41
N LEU A 138 5.86 -9.03 7.40
CA LEU A 138 4.60 -8.81 6.69
C LEU A 138 4.76 -9.09 5.21
N ILE A 139 5.80 -8.54 4.58
CA ILE A 139 6.06 -8.70 3.15
C ILE A 139 6.30 -10.16 2.81
N SER A 140 7.19 -10.84 3.54
CA SER A 140 7.49 -12.25 3.29
C SER A 140 6.28 -13.19 3.51
N THR A 141 5.34 -12.79 4.35
CA THR A 141 4.19 -13.64 4.73
C THR A 141 2.92 -13.35 3.91
N TYR A 142 2.72 -12.10 3.51
CA TYR A 142 1.43 -11.61 3.00
C TYR A 142 1.47 -10.93 1.64
N SER A 143 2.64 -10.57 1.08
CA SER A 143 2.73 -9.81 -0.20
C SER A 143 2.10 -10.53 -1.39
N ASP A 144 2.04 -11.86 -1.36
CA ASP A 144 1.45 -12.71 -2.40
C ASP A 144 -0.09 -12.75 -2.37
N LYS A 145 -0.70 -12.39 -1.24
CA LYS A 145 -2.14 -12.57 -0.97
C LYS A 145 -2.88 -11.27 -0.69
N TYR A 146 -2.16 -10.26 -0.22
CA TYR A 146 -2.74 -9.01 0.23
C TYR A 146 -2.03 -7.83 -0.40
N TYR A 147 -2.79 -6.76 -0.66
CA TYR A 147 -2.27 -5.44 -0.92
C TYR A 147 -1.88 -4.75 0.39
N PHE A 148 -0.86 -3.91 0.30
CA PHE A 148 -0.31 -3.14 1.41
C PHE A 148 -0.66 -1.67 1.21
N PRO A 149 -1.73 -1.17 1.85
CA PRO A 149 -2.08 0.23 1.76
C PRO A 149 -1.01 1.13 2.38
N GLY A 150 -0.82 2.29 1.76
CA GLY A 150 0.13 3.32 2.14
C GLY A 150 -0.54 4.69 2.33
N ILE A 151 0.15 5.75 1.89
CA ILE A 151 -0.29 7.14 2.04
C ILE A 151 -1.63 7.41 1.35
N GLU A 152 -1.95 6.75 0.25
CA GLU A 152 -3.25 6.87 -0.43
C GLU A 152 -4.42 6.43 0.45
N TYR A 153 -4.26 5.33 1.18
CA TYR A 153 -5.26 4.86 2.14
C TYR A 153 -5.31 5.76 3.37
N TRP A 154 -4.16 6.27 3.82
CA TRP A 154 -4.09 7.26 4.89
C TRP A 154 -4.89 8.52 4.57
N HIS A 155 -4.71 9.02 3.35
CA HIS A 155 -5.42 10.18 2.83
C HIS A 155 -6.92 9.90 2.75
N TRP A 156 -7.32 8.74 2.22
CA TRP A 156 -8.73 8.32 2.17
C TRP A 156 -9.38 8.23 3.56
N LEU A 157 -8.72 7.62 4.55
CA LEU A 157 -9.20 7.57 5.93
C LEU A 157 -9.41 8.98 6.49
N CYS A 158 -8.42 9.86 6.32
CA CYS A 158 -8.46 11.22 6.85
C CYS A 158 -9.43 12.15 6.10
N ALA A 159 -9.88 11.79 4.90
CA ALA A 159 -10.92 12.52 4.17
C ALA A 159 -12.30 12.37 4.83
N HIS A 160 -12.53 11.27 5.57
CA HIS A 160 -13.73 11.08 6.39
C HIS A 160 -13.65 11.93 7.65
N LYS A 161 -14.68 12.74 7.93
CA LYS A 161 -14.67 13.63 9.10
C LYS A 161 -14.78 12.86 10.41
N ASN A 162 -15.53 11.76 10.42
CA ASN A 162 -15.73 10.91 11.57
C ASN A 162 -15.40 9.46 11.24
N LEU A 163 -14.93 8.72 12.24
CA LEU A 163 -14.75 7.27 12.15
C LEU A 163 -16.04 6.53 11.75
N ALA A 164 -17.19 7.04 12.18
CA ALA A 164 -18.50 6.48 11.84
C ALA A 164 -18.87 6.65 10.36
N ASP A 165 -18.21 7.56 9.64
CA ASP A 165 -18.49 7.84 8.22
C ASP A 165 -17.85 6.79 7.29
N LEU A 166 -16.90 5.97 7.78
CA LEU A 166 -16.37 4.83 7.04
C LEU A 166 -17.48 3.81 6.72
N PRO A 167 -17.32 2.96 5.69
CA PRO A 167 -18.34 1.99 5.27
C PRO A 167 -18.99 1.19 6.40
N ALA A 168 -20.27 0.87 6.22
CA ALA A 168 -21.08 0.16 7.21
C ALA A 168 -20.90 -1.37 7.20
N ASP A 169 -20.15 -1.90 6.24
CA ASP A 169 -19.90 -3.34 6.11
C ASP A 169 -19.27 -3.90 7.41
N PRO A 170 -19.63 -5.13 7.83
CA PRO A 170 -19.07 -5.76 9.03
C PRO A 170 -17.54 -5.69 9.17
N GLN A 171 -16.78 -5.82 8.08
CA GLN A 171 -15.31 -5.76 8.13
C GLN A 171 -14.80 -4.37 8.57
N PHE A 172 -15.51 -3.31 8.21
CA PHE A 172 -15.18 -1.95 8.63
C PHE A 172 -15.54 -1.70 10.10
N ASN A 173 -16.45 -2.48 10.69
CA ASN A 173 -16.70 -2.38 12.13
C ASN A 173 -15.49 -2.86 12.94
N THR A 174 -14.84 -3.94 12.50
CA THR A 174 -13.56 -4.38 13.09
C THR A 174 -12.49 -3.32 12.91
N LEU A 175 -12.35 -2.77 11.70
CA LEU A 175 -11.40 -1.66 11.46
C LEU A 175 -11.66 -0.46 12.37
N LYS A 176 -12.92 -0.03 12.53
CA LYS A 176 -13.29 1.10 13.40
C LYS A 176 -12.87 0.83 14.85
N GLN A 177 -13.07 -0.39 15.34
CA GLN A 177 -12.63 -0.79 16.68
C GLN A 177 -11.11 -0.73 16.80
N GLU A 178 -10.39 -1.29 15.83
CA GLU A 178 -8.93 -1.33 15.80
C GLU A 178 -8.27 0.02 15.47
N LEU A 179 -9.02 1.02 15.00
CA LEU A 179 -8.53 2.40 14.84
C LEU A 179 -8.82 3.28 16.06
N THR A 180 -9.71 2.84 16.96
CA THR A 180 -10.02 3.59 18.18
C THR A 180 -8.88 3.37 19.18
N ASP A 181 -8.14 4.43 19.48
CA ASP A 181 -7.03 4.45 20.45
C ASP A 181 -5.87 3.48 20.17
N ASN A 182 -5.78 2.90 18.97
CA ASN A 182 -4.68 2.04 18.51
C ASN A 182 -4.05 2.64 17.25
N TYR A 183 -2.73 2.54 17.12
CA TYR A 183 -2.00 3.03 15.95
C TYR A 183 -2.05 2.01 14.82
N CYS A 184 -2.68 2.37 13.70
CA CYS A 184 -2.66 1.55 12.49
C CYS A 184 -1.54 2.01 11.56
N PHE A 185 -0.53 1.15 11.37
CA PHE A 185 0.60 1.36 10.48
C PHE A 185 0.27 0.96 9.04
N LEU A 186 0.77 1.76 8.09
CA LEU A 186 0.52 1.64 6.66
C LEU A 186 1.84 1.35 5.93
N PHE A 187 2.25 0.09 5.97
CA PHE A 187 3.55 -0.38 5.48
C PHE A 187 3.71 -0.32 3.95
N GLY A 188 2.65 0.00 3.20
CA GLY A 188 2.74 0.30 1.77
C GLY A 188 3.54 1.56 1.45
N SER A 189 3.81 2.41 2.44
CA SER A 189 4.55 3.65 2.27
C SER A 189 5.59 3.86 3.36
N THR A 190 6.60 4.66 3.04
CA THR A 190 7.57 5.23 3.98
C THR A 190 7.70 6.73 3.71
N LEU A 191 8.06 7.50 4.72
CA LEU A 191 8.35 8.94 4.59
C LEU A 191 9.58 9.31 5.38
N ARG A 192 10.35 10.30 4.91
CA ARG A 192 11.56 10.76 5.58
C ARG A 192 11.28 12.02 6.38
N TYR A 193 11.56 11.94 7.68
CA TYR A 193 11.33 13.05 8.60
C TYR A 193 12.50 14.04 8.64
N SER A 194 12.40 15.14 9.40
CA SER A 194 13.44 16.21 9.42
C SER A 194 14.78 15.75 9.97
N ASN A 195 14.76 14.76 10.85
CA ASN A 195 15.95 14.12 11.38
C ASN A 195 16.58 13.13 10.38
N GLY A 196 16.03 13.01 9.17
CA GLY A 196 16.56 12.22 8.08
C GLY A 196 16.26 10.72 8.15
N HIS A 197 15.62 10.25 9.22
CA HIS A 197 15.24 8.84 9.34
C HIS A 197 14.01 8.52 8.49
N TRP A 198 13.89 7.27 8.06
CA TRP A 198 12.70 6.72 7.42
C TRP A 198 11.66 6.26 8.43
N TYR A 199 10.43 6.74 8.27
CA TYR A 199 9.30 6.44 9.12
C TYR A 199 8.23 5.68 8.35
N VAL A 200 7.47 4.86 9.07
CA VAL A 200 6.24 4.24 8.56
C VAL A 200 5.07 5.12 9.00
N PRO A 201 4.23 5.60 8.07
CA PRO A 201 3.05 6.38 8.42
C PRO A 201 2.06 5.53 9.21
N CYS A 202 1.40 6.15 10.17
CA CYS A 202 0.36 5.53 10.95
C CYS A 202 -0.77 6.51 11.30
N VAL A 203 -1.93 5.94 11.61
CA VAL A 203 -3.14 6.70 11.88
C VAL A 203 -3.92 6.07 13.03
N LEU A 204 -4.54 6.90 13.84
CA LEU A 204 -5.56 6.47 14.79
C LEU A 204 -6.70 7.47 14.87
N TRP A 205 -7.83 7.01 15.38
CA TRP A 205 -8.94 7.86 15.76
C TRP A 205 -8.90 8.12 17.27
N VAL A 206 -8.80 9.39 17.65
CA VAL A 206 -8.81 9.83 19.06
C VAL A 206 -10.11 10.57 19.35
N GLY A 207 -11.19 9.81 19.58
CA GLY A 207 -12.51 10.29 19.99
C GLY A 207 -13.26 11.16 18.99
N SER A 208 -12.66 12.27 18.54
CA SER A 208 -13.28 13.30 17.70
C SER A 208 -12.45 13.70 16.48
N LYS A 209 -11.26 13.13 16.29
CA LYS A 209 -10.42 13.44 15.13
C LYS A 209 -9.48 12.29 14.77
N TRP A 210 -9.09 12.27 13.50
CA TRP A 210 -7.93 11.53 13.04
C TRP A 210 -6.66 12.16 13.58
N ASN A 211 -5.80 11.32 14.14
CA ASN A 211 -4.44 11.68 14.47
C ASN A 211 -3.51 11.05 13.43
N ARG A 212 -2.85 11.90 12.66
CA ARG A 212 -1.83 11.52 11.69
C ARG A 212 -0.51 11.41 12.44
N ASN A 213 0.19 10.29 12.33
CA ASN A 213 1.51 10.10 12.94
C ASN A 213 2.42 9.26 12.04
N ALA A 214 3.66 9.05 12.45
CA ALA A 214 4.56 8.10 11.86
C ALA A 214 5.62 7.70 12.90
N ASP A 215 6.17 6.49 12.80
CA ASP A 215 7.29 6.06 13.65
C ASP A 215 8.50 5.59 12.84
N TRP A 216 9.69 5.89 13.36
CA TRP A 216 10.96 5.50 12.74
C TRP A 216 11.03 3.97 12.65
N LEU A 217 11.51 3.44 11.52
CA LEU A 217 11.71 2.00 11.32
C LEU A 217 12.49 1.29 12.45
N GLY A 218 13.34 2.02 13.17
CA GLY A 218 14.09 1.50 14.32
C GLY A 218 13.31 1.42 15.63
N ASN A 219 12.11 2.00 15.70
CA ASN A 219 11.24 1.94 16.89
C ASN A 219 10.65 0.54 17.08
N SER A 220 10.35 0.21 18.33
CA SER A 220 9.72 -1.06 18.69
C SER A 220 8.23 -1.06 18.34
N TRP A 221 7.73 -2.24 17.98
CA TRP A 221 6.32 -2.59 17.89
C TRP A 221 5.72 -2.75 19.29
N TYR A 222 4.51 -2.23 19.50
CA TYR A 222 3.80 -2.28 20.77
C TYR A 222 2.42 -2.90 20.63
N SER A 223 1.81 -3.24 21.78
CA SER A 223 0.55 -4.00 21.82
C SER A 223 -0.66 -3.21 21.30
N ASP A 224 -0.57 -1.89 21.27
CA ASP A 224 -1.57 -0.97 20.73
C ASP A 224 -1.35 -0.68 19.23
N TYR A 225 -0.42 -1.37 18.58
CA TYR A 225 -0.16 -1.22 17.15
C TYR A 225 -0.91 -2.25 16.32
N ARG A 226 -1.37 -1.84 15.15
CA ARG A 226 -2.10 -2.64 14.16
C ARG A 226 -1.55 -2.39 12.77
N VAL A 227 -1.80 -3.33 11.87
CA VAL A 227 -1.59 -3.16 10.44
C VAL A 227 -2.89 -3.45 9.73
N VAL A 228 -3.19 -2.68 8.70
CA VAL A 228 -4.28 -2.98 7.78
C VAL A 228 -3.67 -3.44 6.47
N LEU A 229 -4.11 -4.61 6.03
CA LEU A 229 -3.86 -5.16 4.71
C LEU A 229 -5.22 -5.30 3.99
N LEU A 230 -5.20 -5.33 2.66
CA LEU A 230 -6.41 -5.50 1.85
C LEU A 230 -6.30 -6.80 1.05
N GLU A 231 -7.36 -7.59 0.97
CA GLU A 231 -7.35 -8.80 0.12
C GLU A 231 -7.17 -8.45 -1.36
N ARG A 232 -6.45 -9.31 -2.09
CA ARG A 232 -6.19 -9.16 -3.54
C ARG A 232 -7.38 -9.52 -4.42
#